data_AF-A0A0N1DYI9-F1
#
_entry.id   AF-A0A0N1DYI9-F1
#
_cell.length_a   1.000
_cell.length_b   1.000
_cell.length_c   1.000
_cell.angle_alpha   90.00
_cell.angle_beta   90.00
_cell.angle_gamma   90.00
#
_symmetry.space_group_name_H-M   'P 1'
#
loop_
_entity.id
_entity.type
_entity.pdbx_description
1 polymer ?
#
loop_
_entity_poly.entity_id
_entity_poly.type
_entity_poly.pdbx_seq_one_letter_code
_entity_poly.pdbx_strand_id
1 'polypeptide(L)'
;MNIDRVEFLGWMERIMKRFDILGEDIKGFKDPHQTIDGEELLDNQDVLQLLKISSRSLQRYRSSGKLPYYTISGKLYYKLSDVHQFIRQGFSRSVEKV
;
A
#
# COMPACT_ATOMS: atom_id res chain seq x y z
N MET A 1 23.98 -9.98 -35.68
CA MET A 1 23.58 -8.62 -36.12
C MET A 1 24.10 -7.67 -35.06
N ASN A 2 25.08 -6.81 -35.39
CA ASN A 2 25.59 -5.81 -34.45
C ASN A 2 24.66 -4.59 -34.55
N ILE A 3 24.03 -4.24 -33.44
CA ILE A 3 23.24 -3.01 -33.33
C ILE A 3 24.23 -1.86 -33.24
N ASP A 4 24.12 -0.88 -34.15
CA ASP A 4 24.97 0.30 -34.08
C ASP A 4 24.53 1.22 -32.92
N ARG A 5 25.44 2.12 -32.51
CA ARG A 5 25.21 3.00 -31.36
C ARG A 5 23.99 3.91 -31.56
N VAL A 6 23.70 4.34 -32.78
CA VAL A 6 22.58 5.24 -33.11
C VAL A 6 21.27 4.48 -33.01
N GLU A 7 21.19 3.27 -33.55
CA GLU A 7 20.02 2.40 -33.40
C GLU A 7 19.73 2.06 -31.94
N PHE A 8 20.78 1.74 -31.16
CA PHE A 8 20.63 1.49 -29.72
C PHE A 8 20.08 2.71 -28.97
N LEU A 9 20.64 3.90 -29.22
CA LEU A 9 20.19 5.13 -28.57
C LEU A 9 18.75 5.48 -28.96
N GLY A 10 18.37 5.29 -30.22
CA GLY A 10 17.00 5.51 -30.67
C GLY A 10 16.00 4.56 -30.03
N TRP A 11 16.38 3.29 -29.84
CA TRP A 11 15.53 2.33 -29.11
C TRP A 11 15.41 2.68 -27.63
N MET A 12 16.53 3.05 -26.97
CA MET A 12 16.53 3.47 -25.57
C MET A 12 15.72 4.74 -25.33
N GLU A 13 15.78 5.73 -26.23
CA GLU A 13 14.96 6.93 -26.14
C GLU A 13 13.46 6.60 -26.19
N ARG A 14 13.07 5.67 -27.08
CA ARG A 14 11.68 5.20 -27.18
C ARG A 14 11.24 4.45 -25.92
N ILE A 15 12.13 3.68 -25.30
CA ILE A 15 11.86 3.01 -24.03
C ILE A 15 11.66 4.03 -22.91
N MET A 16 12.56 5.02 -22.79
CA MET A 16 12.46 6.07 -21.78
C MET A 16 11.16 6.86 -21.91
N LYS A 17 10.77 7.24 -23.13
CA LYS A 17 9.46 7.89 -23.37
C LYS A 17 8.27 7.05 -22.90
N ARG A 18 8.34 5.71 -23.06
CA ARG A 18 7.28 4.82 -22.55
C ARG A 18 7.31 4.69 -21.03
N PHE A 19 8.47 4.76 -20.40
CA PHE A 19 8.57 4.83 -18.93
C PHE A 19 8.01 6.15 -18.38
N ASP A 20 8.25 7.28 -19.05
CA ASP A 20 7.69 8.57 -18.62
C ASP A 20 6.15 8.56 -18.66
N ILE A 21 5.56 8.06 -19.75
CA ILE A 21 4.11 7.91 -19.88
C ILE A 21 3.55 7.00 -18.78
N LEU A 22 4.18 5.83 -18.57
CA LEU A 22 3.76 4.91 -17.51
C LEU A 22 3.90 5.53 -16.11
N GLY A 23 4.93 6.35 -15.89
CA GLY A 23 5.16 7.05 -14.63
C GLY A 23 4.09 8.10 -14.33
N GLU A 24 3.60 8.82 -15.34
CA GLU A 24 2.47 9.75 -15.18
C GLU A 24 1.16 9.01 -14.85
N ASP A 25 0.89 7.88 -15.50
CA ASP A 25 -0.29 7.06 -15.21
C ASP A 25 -0.26 6.53 -13.77
N ILE A 26 0.89 6.03 -13.30
CA ILE A 26 1.06 5.53 -11.92
C ILE A 26 0.79 6.63 -10.88
N LYS A 27 1.11 7.90 -11.17
CA LYS A 27 0.78 9.02 -10.27
C LYS A 27 -0.73 9.26 -10.19
N GLY A 28 -1.46 9.04 -11.28
CA GLY A 28 -2.92 9.10 -11.33
C GLY A 28 -3.62 7.93 -10.64
N PHE A 29 -2.95 6.77 -10.54
CA PHE A 29 -3.42 5.56 -9.84
C PHE A 29 -3.18 5.55 -8.33
N LYS A 30 -2.77 6.68 -7.72
CA LYS A 30 -2.96 6.85 -6.28
C LYS A 30 -4.46 6.93 -6.04
N ASP A 31 -5.07 5.77 -5.87
CA ASP A 31 -6.46 5.57 -5.48
C ASP A 31 -6.68 6.55 -4.31
N PRO A 32 -7.42 7.66 -4.49
CA PRO A 32 -7.69 8.57 -3.40
C PRO A 32 -8.40 7.71 -2.37
N HIS A 33 -7.71 7.39 -1.28
CA HIS A 33 -8.15 6.41 -0.29
C HIS A 33 -9.65 6.53 -0.11
N GLN A 34 -10.39 5.47 -0.45
CA GLN A 34 -11.84 5.52 -0.46
C GLN A 34 -12.29 6.07 0.89
N THR A 35 -13.01 7.18 0.89
CA THR A 35 -13.58 7.73 2.11
C THR A 35 -15.02 7.26 2.22
N ILE A 36 -15.37 6.62 3.33
CA ILE A 36 -16.75 6.31 3.67
C ILE A 36 -17.09 7.04 4.95
N ASP A 37 -18.11 7.89 4.89
CA ASP A 37 -18.59 8.67 6.04
C ASP A 37 -17.51 9.55 6.69
N GLY A 38 -16.58 10.07 5.88
CA GLY A 38 -15.45 10.87 6.33
C GLY A 38 -14.28 10.07 6.91
N GLU A 39 -14.39 8.74 7.00
CA GLU A 39 -13.26 7.87 7.37
C GLU A 39 -12.52 7.35 6.15
N GLU A 40 -11.20 7.47 6.21
CA GLU A 40 -10.28 6.96 5.20
C GLU A 40 -10.13 5.44 5.34
N LEU A 41 -10.30 4.74 4.21
CA LEU A 41 -10.19 3.30 4.13
C LEU A 41 -8.85 2.89 3.50
N LEU A 42 -8.16 2.01 4.21
CA LEU A 42 -6.92 1.38 3.77
C LEU A 42 -7.23 -0.01 3.24
N ASP A 43 -6.61 -0.39 2.14
CA ASP A 43 -6.67 -1.76 1.67
C ASP A 43 -5.57 -2.65 2.30
N ASN A 44 -5.52 -3.92 1.91
CA ASN A 44 -4.50 -4.84 2.43
C ASN A 44 -3.07 -4.35 2.17
N GLN A 45 -2.79 -3.79 0.99
CA GLN A 45 -1.45 -3.37 0.62
C GLN A 45 -1.02 -2.14 1.43
N ASP A 46 -1.93 -1.18 1.62
CA ASP A 46 -1.72 0.00 2.44
C ASP A 46 -1.32 -0.38 3.87
N VAL A 47 -2.09 -1.29 4.50
CA VAL A 47 -1.83 -1.73 5.88
C VAL A 47 -0.50 -2.47 6.00
N LEU A 48 -0.13 -3.30 5.02
CA LEU A 48 1.16 -3.99 5.00
C LEU A 48 2.32 -3.01 4.93
N GLN A 49 2.22 -1.97 4.10
CA GLN A 49 3.24 -0.93 3.98
C GLN A 49 3.32 -0.06 5.24
N LEU A 50 2.17 0.35 5.77
CA LEU A 50 2.08 1.21 6.95
C LEU A 50 2.65 0.52 8.20
N LEU A 51 2.27 -0.73 8.46
CA LEU A 51 2.71 -1.49 9.63
C LEU A 51 4.08 -2.17 9.43
N LYS A 52 4.58 -2.25 8.19
CA LYS A 52 5.82 -2.96 7.82
C LYS A 52 5.80 -4.43 8.27
N ILE A 53 4.69 -5.12 8.02
CA ILE A 53 4.50 -6.53 8.40
C ILE A 53 4.26 -7.42 7.17
N SER A 54 4.41 -8.73 7.35
CA SER A 54 4.05 -9.71 6.32
C SER A 54 2.54 -9.95 6.25
N SER A 55 2.06 -10.42 5.10
CA SER A 55 0.66 -10.83 4.89
C SER A 55 0.19 -11.86 5.92
N ARG A 56 1.09 -12.77 6.34
CA ARG A 56 0.80 -13.76 7.38
C ARG A 56 0.57 -13.12 8.75
N SER A 57 1.36 -12.10 9.10
CA SER A 57 1.15 -11.35 10.35
C SER A 57 -0.17 -10.57 10.32
N LEU A 58 -0.48 -9.90 9.22
CA LEU A 58 -1.76 -9.19 9.06
C LEU A 58 -2.95 -10.15 9.15
N GLN A 59 -2.85 -11.34 8.52
CA GLN A 59 -3.87 -12.38 8.63
C GLN A 59 -4.05 -12.80 10.10
N ARG A 60 -2.97 -13.01 10.86
CA ARG A 60 -3.07 -13.34 12.29
C ARG A 60 -3.77 -12.24 13.10
N TYR A 61 -3.50 -10.96 12.83
CA TYR A 61 -4.17 -9.86 13.52
C TYR A 61 -5.67 -9.82 13.22
N ARG A 62 -6.07 -10.12 11.97
CA ARG A 62 -7.48 -10.30 11.60
C ARG A 62 -8.12 -11.50 12.29
N SER A 63 -7.50 -12.67 12.20
CA SER A 63 -8.03 -13.92 12.79
C SER A 63 -8.15 -13.85 14.31
N SER A 64 -7.27 -13.09 14.97
CA SER A 64 -7.31 -12.88 16.42
C SER A 64 -8.19 -11.71 16.87
N GLY A 65 -8.84 -10.99 15.94
CA GLY A 65 -9.69 -9.84 16.23
C GLY A 65 -8.95 -8.61 16.74
N LYS A 66 -7.61 -8.58 16.66
CA LYS A 66 -6.79 -7.45 17.14
C LYS A 66 -6.83 -6.25 16.21
N LEU A 67 -7.06 -6.48 14.92
CA LEU A 67 -7.22 -5.43 13.94
C LEU A 67 -8.59 -5.60 13.26
N PRO A 68 -9.55 -4.70 13.53
CA PRO A 68 -10.85 -4.69 12.87
C PRO A 68 -10.69 -4.54 11.35
N TYR A 69 -11.57 -5.21 10.61
CA TYR A 69 -11.64 -5.12 9.16
C TYR A 69 -13.09 -5.24 8.72
N TYR A 70 -13.39 -4.81 7.51
CA TYR A 70 -14.70 -4.95 6.88
C TYR A 70 -14.51 -5.26 5.40
N THR A 71 -15.59 -5.70 4.77
CA THR A 71 -15.59 -6.14 3.37
C THR A 71 -16.52 -5.24 2.58
N ILE A 72 -16.02 -4.65 1.50
CA ILE A 72 -16.82 -3.90 0.53
C ILE A 72 -16.66 -4.61 -0.81
N SER A 73 -17.75 -5.08 -1.39
CA SER A 73 -17.76 -5.77 -2.69
C SER A 73 -16.75 -6.93 -2.77
N GLY A 74 -16.55 -7.66 -1.66
CA GLY A 74 -15.60 -8.78 -1.59
C GLY A 74 -14.13 -8.41 -1.34
N LYS A 75 -13.77 -7.12 -1.37
CA LYS A 75 -12.43 -6.62 -1.01
C LYS A 75 -12.38 -6.24 0.47
N LEU A 76 -11.29 -6.59 1.13
CA LEU A 76 -11.04 -6.28 2.53
C LEU A 76 -10.48 -4.86 2.69
N TYR A 77 -11.00 -4.15 3.67
CA TYR A 77 -10.59 -2.81 4.02
C TYR A 77 -10.46 -2.64 5.53
N TYR A 78 -9.70 -1.63 5.93
CA TYR A 78 -9.41 -1.26 7.31
C TYR A 78 -9.60 0.24 7.47
N LYS A 79 -10.18 0.66 8.58
CA LYS A 79 -10.30 2.09 8.88
C LYS A 79 -8.94 2.61 9.31
N LEU A 80 -8.55 3.78 8.80
CA LEU A 80 -7.32 4.44 9.21
C LEU A 80 -7.29 4.67 10.73
N SER A 81 -8.44 5.04 11.32
CA SER A 81 -8.60 5.26 12.76
C SER A 81 -8.29 4.01 13.59
N ASP A 82 -8.82 2.85 13.19
CA ASP A 82 -8.58 1.56 13.83
C ASP A 82 -7.11 1.14 13.72
N VAL A 83 -6.49 1.33 12.55
CA VAL A 83 -5.07 1.02 12.34
C VAL A 83 -4.19 1.93 13.21
N HIS A 84 -4.49 3.22 13.30
CA HIS A 84 -3.81 4.12 14.21
C HIS A 84 -3.99 3.72 15.69
N GLN A 85 -5.18 3.27 16.08
CA GLN A 85 -5.42 2.79 17.44
C GLN A 85 -4.62 1.52 17.73
N PHE A 86 -4.57 0.58 16.79
CA PHE A 86 -3.76 -0.62 16.88
C PHE A 86 -2.28 -0.30 17.08
N ILE A 87 -1.76 0.67 16.33
CA ILE A 87 -0.39 1.16 16.48
C ILE A 87 -0.16 1.71 17.90
N ARG A 88 -1.05 2.59 18.39
CA ARG A 88 -0.95 3.17 19.74
C ARG A 88 -0.94 2.11 20.84
N GLN A 89 -1.81 1.11 20.75
CA GLN A 89 -1.88 0.00 21.71
C GLN A 89 -0.63 -0.90 21.67
N GLY A 90 -0.01 -1.05 20.50
CA GLY A 90 1.25 -1.77 20.35
C GLY A 90 2.40 -1.07 21.07
N PHE A 91 2.47 0.25 20.98
CA PHE A 91 3.52 1.06 21.61
C PHE A 91 3.30 1.30 23.11
N SER A 92 2.06 1.38 23.61
CA SER A 92 1.81 1.57 25.05
C SER A 92 2.29 0.38 25.89
N ARG A 93 2.17 -0.85 25.36
CA ARG A 93 2.66 -2.08 26.04
C ARG A 93 4.17 -2.15 26.21
N SER A 94 4.95 -1.40 25.42
CA SER A 94 6.41 -1.34 25.60
C SER A 94 6.86 -0.41 26.71
N VAL A 95 6.02 0.53 27.16
CA VAL A 95 6.40 1.58 28.12
C VAL A 95 6.07 1.23 29.58
N GLU A 96 5.15 0.28 29.83
CA GLU A 96 4.75 -0.15 31.19
C GLU A 96 5.75 -1.09 31.90
N LYS A 97 6.98 -1.24 31.37
CA LYS A 97 8.06 -1.93 32.09
C LYS A 97 8.98 -0.92 32.75
N VAL A 98 8.56 -0.35 33.89
CA VAL A 98 9.44 0.34 34.85
C VAL A 98 9.18 -0.23 36.24
#